data_AF-A0A952U3J0-F1
#
_entry.id   AF-A0A952U3J0-F1
#
_cell.length_a   1.000
_cell.length_b   1.000
_cell.length_c   1.000
_cell.angle_alpha   90.00
_cell.angle_beta   90.00
_cell.angle_gamma   90.00
#
_symmetry.space_group_name_H-M   'P 1'
#
loop_
_entity.id
_entity.type
_entity.pdbx_description
1 polymer ?
#
loop_
_entity_poly.entity_id
_entity_poly.type
_entity_poly.pdbx_seq_one_letter_code
_entity_poly.pdbx_strand_id
1 'polypeptide(L)'
;FTMYPSNMTEQNPETKGWDPLGVACIEAKKRGMEIHAWFWSFAVGNTRHNPIIGKDPDYPGPVLSKHDMTWALSTATGTLVPPKQHEYWLDASNPECRKYIKDLISETISKYQVDGIQLDYIRYPFNNKGSECGLNWMSRTRFEQETGLSLDRLDDSTRELFTAWKTHQVNQLVKEVSEMIRSQRPKLRISVAVYAFPRRMRINAIQQDWETWVMNGWIDTLNPMTYSHTPQDLSNMAKFCRESTQDKTLVYPGLAIMRVDMAGLIEQLDTARSTGTLGTTMFAAAHLDDKKLNVLKLGPYRKQPLLTPQSEPIRASRFLVDDFAAMVNRYLQDPKTHILSDTASTNDVLNQIESLQKAMHSLDKKSTEKEIDVALKDVSSLHSTVKEWLRLEAFIQRGFRARYIVDYLGQVEAILSYASHKAKNIAAQPQTMAGTSPDTRQ
;
A
#
# COMPACT_ATOMS: atom_id res chain seq x y z
N PHE A 1 -21.76 3.49 -5.64
CA PHE A 1 -22.58 3.33 -4.43
C PHE A 1 -21.66 3.27 -3.23
N THR A 2 -22.05 3.81 -2.09
CA THR A 2 -21.36 3.56 -0.80
C THR A 2 -21.90 2.31 -0.14
N MET A 3 -21.08 1.67 0.70
CA MET A 3 -21.50 0.58 1.58
C MET A 3 -21.98 1.10 2.95
N TYR A 4 -22.26 2.39 3.06
CA TYR A 4 -22.70 3.07 4.27
C TYR A 4 -23.66 4.21 3.92
N PRO A 5 -24.48 4.70 4.87
CA PRO A 5 -25.36 5.86 4.67
C PRO A 5 -24.56 7.15 4.43
N SER A 6 -24.44 7.56 3.15
CA SER A 6 -23.72 8.76 2.73
C SER A 6 -24.69 9.91 2.45
N ASN A 7 -24.27 11.14 2.75
CA ASN A 7 -25.01 12.33 2.33
C ASN A 7 -24.62 12.77 0.92
N MET A 8 -23.53 12.22 0.38
CA MET A 8 -22.95 12.62 -0.89
C MET A 8 -23.36 11.74 -2.06
N THR A 9 -23.62 10.46 -1.82
CA THR A 9 -23.98 9.50 -2.87
C THR A 9 -24.94 8.42 -2.37
N GLU A 10 -25.47 7.65 -3.30
CA GLU A 10 -26.41 6.58 -2.96
C GLU A 10 -25.70 5.42 -2.27
N GLN A 11 -26.32 4.95 -1.19
CA GLN A 11 -25.98 3.67 -0.57
C GLN A 11 -26.38 2.50 -1.49
N ASN A 12 -25.55 1.47 -1.52
CA ASN A 12 -25.81 0.24 -2.27
C ASN A 12 -27.20 -0.33 -1.86
N PRO A 13 -28.11 -0.60 -2.82
CA PRO A 13 -29.44 -1.16 -2.55
C PRO A 13 -29.44 -2.38 -1.62
N GLU A 14 -28.43 -3.26 -1.73
CA GLU A 14 -28.31 -4.47 -0.91
C GLU A 14 -28.00 -4.20 0.57
N THR A 15 -27.59 -2.97 0.90
CA THR A 15 -27.22 -2.57 2.28
C THR A 15 -28.16 -1.52 2.86
N LYS A 16 -29.23 -1.15 2.15
CA LYS A 16 -30.20 -0.16 2.66
C LYS A 16 -30.79 -0.62 4.00
N GLY A 17 -30.84 0.31 4.95
CA GLY A 17 -31.31 0.03 6.32
C GLY A 17 -30.24 -0.58 7.24
N TRP A 18 -29.04 -0.83 6.73
CA TRP A 18 -27.89 -1.32 7.49
C TRP A 18 -26.67 -0.41 7.24
N ASP A 19 -25.80 -0.25 8.22
CA ASP A 19 -24.52 0.44 8.08
C ASP A 19 -23.35 -0.55 8.23
N PRO A 20 -22.94 -1.24 7.14
CA PRO A 20 -21.81 -2.16 7.14
C PRO A 20 -20.50 -1.55 7.65
N LEU A 21 -20.18 -0.31 7.26
CA LEU A 21 -18.90 0.31 7.63
C LEU A 21 -18.89 0.65 9.13
N GLY A 22 -19.99 1.19 9.66
CA GLY A 22 -20.15 1.45 11.08
C GLY A 22 -20.02 0.18 11.92
N VAL A 23 -20.70 -0.90 11.52
CA VAL A 23 -20.58 -2.22 12.18
C VAL A 23 -19.16 -2.76 12.08
N ALA A 24 -18.51 -2.65 10.93
CA ALA A 24 -17.14 -3.12 10.75
C ALA A 24 -16.16 -2.39 11.68
N CYS A 25 -16.30 -1.06 11.84
CA CYS A 25 -15.48 -0.29 12.78
C CYS A 25 -15.63 -0.80 14.23
N ILE A 26 -16.87 -1.06 14.67
CA ILE A 26 -17.16 -1.54 16.02
C ILE A 26 -16.58 -2.95 16.24
N GLU A 27 -16.83 -3.86 15.30
CA GLU A 27 -16.42 -5.27 15.42
C GLU A 27 -14.90 -5.45 15.27
N ALA A 28 -14.25 -4.64 14.43
CA ALA A 28 -12.79 -4.64 14.29
C ALA A 28 -12.13 -4.19 15.59
N LYS A 29 -12.63 -3.11 16.22
CA LYS A 29 -12.13 -2.63 17.51
C LYS A 29 -12.22 -3.68 18.62
N LYS A 30 -13.31 -4.43 18.70
CA LYS A 30 -13.47 -5.55 19.66
C LYS A 30 -12.44 -6.66 19.47
N ARG A 31 -11.86 -6.79 18.27
CA ARG A 31 -10.90 -7.83 17.89
C ARG A 31 -9.47 -7.31 17.78
N GLY A 32 -9.22 -6.05 18.14
CA GLY A 32 -7.91 -5.42 17.97
C GLY A 32 -7.45 -5.34 16.51
N MET A 33 -8.40 -5.31 15.57
CA MET A 33 -8.13 -5.20 14.14
C MET A 33 -8.27 -3.74 13.71
N GLU A 34 -7.37 -3.32 12.82
CA GLU A 34 -7.52 -2.04 12.13
C GLU A 34 -8.54 -2.16 11.00
N ILE A 35 -9.35 -1.12 10.80
CA ILE A 35 -10.25 -0.98 9.66
C ILE A 35 -9.74 0.14 8.75
N HIS A 36 -9.49 -0.21 7.49
CA HIS A 36 -9.13 0.74 6.45
C HIS A 36 -10.29 0.82 5.46
N ALA A 37 -10.94 1.98 5.34
CA ALA A 37 -12.06 2.14 4.42
C ALA A 37 -11.54 2.12 2.98
N TRP A 38 -12.06 1.19 2.17
CA TRP A 38 -11.63 0.97 0.79
C TRP A 38 -12.47 1.78 -0.20
N PHE A 39 -11.80 2.65 -0.96
CA PHE A 39 -12.40 3.49 -1.98
C PHE A 39 -11.95 3.07 -3.37
N TRP A 40 -12.92 2.87 -4.26
CA TRP A 40 -12.66 2.97 -5.68
C TRP A 40 -12.61 4.46 -6.03
N SER A 41 -11.42 4.94 -6.38
CA SER A 41 -11.18 6.38 -6.56
C SER A 41 -11.83 6.89 -7.85
N PHE A 42 -11.28 6.53 -9.01
CA PHE A 42 -11.81 7.01 -10.29
C PHE A 42 -12.84 6.06 -10.90
N ALA A 43 -12.84 4.76 -10.59
CA ALA A 43 -13.88 3.84 -11.06
C ALA A 43 -15.14 3.98 -10.20
N VAL A 44 -16.28 4.31 -10.82
CA VAL A 44 -17.53 4.68 -10.09
C VAL A 44 -18.78 3.90 -10.53
N GLY A 45 -18.66 3.08 -11.57
CA GLY A 45 -19.70 2.17 -12.05
C GLY A 45 -19.09 0.89 -12.60
N ASN A 46 -19.87 -0.19 -12.69
CA ASN A 46 -19.40 -1.46 -13.25
C ASN A 46 -20.54 -2.23 -13.91
N THR A 47 -20.44 -2.47 -15.22
CA THR A 47 -21.45 -3.19 -16.02
C THR A 47 -21.74 -4.60 -15.50
N ARG A 48 -20.78 -5.29 -14.87
CA ARG A 48 -20.99 -6.62 -14.26
C ARG A 48 -21.78 -6.56 -12.96
N HIS A 49 -21.75 -5.42 -12.27
CA HIS A 49 -22.49 -5.22 -11.03
C HIS A 49 -23.96 -4.85 -11.30
N ASN A 50 -24.23 -4.16 -12.41
CA ASN A 50 -25.58 -3.71 -12.80
C ASN A 50 -26.67 -4.80 -12.69
N PRO A 51 -26.51 -6.03 -13.24
CA PRO A 51 -27.55 -7.06 -13.11
C PRO A 51 -27.76 -7.56 -11.68
N ILE A 52 -26.75 -7.48 -10.81
CA ILE A 52 -26.84 -7.91 -9.40
C ILE A 52 -27.77 -6.98 -8.61
N ILE A 53 -27.72 -5.68 -8.92
CA ILE A 53 -28.53 -4.65 -8.25
C ILE A 53 -29.79 -4.24 -9.04
N GLY A 54 -30.17 -5.03 -10.05
CA GLY A 54 -31.37 -4.78 -10.87
C GLY A 54 -31.33 -3.47 -11.67
N LYS A 55 -30.16 -3.07 -12.16
CA LYS A 55 -29.97 -1.89 -13.03
C LYS A 55 -29.75 -2.30 -14.48
N ASP A 56 -30.04 -1.38 -15.39
CA ASP A 56 -29.82 -1.58 -16.82
C ASP A 56 -28.35 -1.88 -17.14
N PRO A 57 -28.05 -2.70 -18.18
CA PRO A 57 -26.68 -3.10 -18.49
C PRO A 57 -25.71 -1.93 -18.71
N ASP A 58 -26.20 -0.79 -19.23
CA ASP A 58 -25.43 0.41 -19.54
C ASP A 58 -25.50 1.50 -18.45
N TYR A 59 -26.12 1.21 -17.30
CA TYR A 59 -26.16 2.14 -16.17
C TYR A 59 -24.74 2.53 -15.71
N PRO A 60 -24.36 3.83 -15.75
CA PRO A 60 -22.99 4.27 -15.49
C PRO A 60 -22.64 4.36 -13.99
N GLY A 61 -23.60 4.02 -13.12
CA GLY A 61 -23.46 4.11 -11.67
C GLY A 61 -24.06 5.40 -11.09
N PRO A 62 -24.26 5.44 -9.76
CA PRO A 62 -25.02 6.51 -9.09
C PRO A 62 -24.32 7.87 -9.09
N VAL A 63 -23.02 7.90 -9.39
CA VAL A 63 -22.24 9.14 -9.49
C VAL A 63 -22.48 9.76 -10.86
N LEU A 64 -22.09 9.08 -11.93
CA LEU A 64 -22.21 9.60 -13.29
C LEU A 64 -23.66 9.84 -13.73
N SER A 65 -24.65 9.12 -13.19
CA SER A 65 -26.06 9.39 -13.46
C SER A 65 -26.60 10.68 -12.84
N LYS A 66 -25.87 11.32 -11.92
CA LYS A 66 -26.28 12.55 -11.20
C LYS A 66 -25.42 13.76 -11.50
N HIS A 67 -24.39 13.59 -12.31
CA HIS A 67 -23.44 14.65 -12.65
C HIS A 67 -23.40 14.85 -14.16
N ASP A 68 -22.86 16.00 -14.56
CA ASP A 68 -22.66 16.33 -15.95
C ASP A 68 -21.71 15.32 -16.63
N MET A 69 -21.95 15.02 -17.91
CA MET A 69 -21.14 14.04 -18.65
C MET A 69 -19.66 14.43 -18.79
N THR A 70 -19.29 15.69 -18.56
CA THR A 70 -17.89 16.14 -18.41
C THR A 70 -17.16 15.49 -17.24
N TRP A 71 -17.87 14.87 -16.30
CA TRP A 71 -17.28 14.06 -15.24
C TRP A 71 -16.81 12.70 -15.73
N ALA A 72 -17.44 12.17 -16.78
CA ALA A 72 -17.13 10.86 -17.30
C ALA A 72 -15.87 10.90 -18.17
N LEU A 73 -14.99 9.94 -17.93
CA LEU A 73 -13.89 9.64 -18.83
C LEU A 73 -14.44 8.93 -20.07
N SER A 74 -13.95 9.29 -21.25
CA SER A 74 -14.29 8.60 -22.50
C SER A 74 -13.06 8.32 -23.37
N THR A 75 -13.23 7.38 -24.29
CA THR A 75 -12.33 7.16 -25.42
C THR A 75 -12.52 8.23 -26.50
N ALA A 76 -11.66 8.21 -27.53
CA ALA A 76 -11.81 9.03 -28.74
C ALA A 76 -13.16 8.87 -29.44
N THR A 77 -13.76 7.68 -29.36
CA THR A 77 -15.06 7.36 -29.98
C THR A 77 -16.25 7.77 -29.12
N GLY A 78 -16.03 8.42 -27.97
CA GLY A 78 -17.08 8.79 -27.02
C GLY A 78 -17.57 7.63 -26.15
N THR A 79 -16.93 6.46 -26.21
CA THR A 79 -17.32 5.29 -25.41
C THR A 79 -16.89 5.49 -23.96
N LEU A 80 -17.83 5.31 -23.02
CA LEU A 80 -17.60 5.51 -21.57
C LEU A 80 -16.98 4.30 -20.87
N VAL A 81 -17.17 3.10 -21.43
CA VAL A 81 -16.55 1.86 -20.95
C VAL A 81 -15.37 1.55 -21.85
N PRO A 82 -14.13 1.61 -21.34
CA PRO A 82 -12.95 1.28 -22.13
C PRO A 82 -13.01 -0.14 -22.70
N PRO A 83 -12.41 -0.40 -23.87
CA PRO A 83 -12.44 -1.72 -24.50
C PRO A 83 -11.94 -2.83 -23.55
N LYS A 84 -12.65 -3.98 -23.53
CA LYS A 84 -12.34 -5.16 -22.71
C LYS A 84 -12.32 -4.91 -21.20
N GLN A 85 -12.93 -3.82 -20.75
CA GLN A 85 -13.13 -3.48 -19.35
C GLN A 85 -14.63 -3.35 -19.05
N HIS A 86 -14.98 -3.16 -17.78
CA HIS A 86 -16.38 -3.13 -17.35
C HIS A 86 -16.73 -1.90 -16.53
N GLU A 87 -15.72 -1.14 -16.13
CA GLU A 87 -15.84 0.00 -15.24
C GLU A 87 -16.13 1.29 -15.99
N TYR A 88 -16.97 2.13 -15.38
CA TYR A 88 -17.14 3.53 -15.74
C TYR A 88 -16.22 4.38 -14.86
N TRP A 89 -15.62 5.41 -15.43
CA TRP A 89 -14.55 6.16 -14.79
C TRP A 89 -14.88 7.65 -14.73
N LEU A 90 -14.51 8.28 -13.62
CA LEU A 90 -14.36 9.71 -13.51
C LEU A 90 -13.10 10.17 -14.25
N ASP A 91 -13.19 11.32 -14.90
CA ASP A 91 -12.04 11.98 -15.50
C ASP A 91 -11.18 12.63 -14.41
N ALA A 92 -9.96 12.11 -14.23
CA ALA A 92 -9.01 12.62 -13.23
C ALA A 92 -8.59 14.08 -13.46
N SER A 93 -8.69 14.55 -14.71
CA SER A 93 -8.41 15.94 -15.03
C SER A 93 -9.50 16.89 -14.56
N ASN A 94 -10.73 16.43 -14.31
CA ASN A 94 -11.81 17.31 -13.87
C ASN A 94 -11.66 17.65 -12.36
N PRO A 95 -11.50 18.94 -11.98
CA PRO A 95 -11.35 19.35 -10.58
C PRO A 95 -12.54 18.97 -9.70
N GLU A 96 -13.76 19.01 -10.25
CA GLU A 96 -14.96 18.66 -9.50
C GLU A 96 -15.01 17.16 -9.18
N CYS A 97 -14.51 16.30 -10.09
CA CYS A 97 -14.33 14.87 -9.81
C CYS A 97 -13.32 14.64 -8.67
N ARG A 98 -12.18 15.34 -8.69
CA ARG A 98 -11.18 15.24 -7.61
C ARG A 98 -11.74 15.74 -6.28
N LYS A 99 -12.47 16.87 -6.30
CA LYS A 99 -13.14 17.43 -5.14
C LYS A 99 -14.18 16.45 -4.57
N TYR A 100 -15.01 15.84 -5.41
CA TYR A 100 -15.98 14.84 -5.00
C TYR A 100 -15.34 13.66 -4.26
N ILE A 101 -14.25 13.10 -4.80
CA ILE A 101 -13.53 11.98 -4.16
C ILE A 101 -12.99 12.41 -2.79
N LYS A 102 -12.37 13.60 -2.70
CA LYS A 102 -11.84 14.14 -1.43
C LYS A 102 -12.94 14.37 -0.40
N ASP A 103 -14.06 14.95 -0.80
CA ASP A 103 -15.17 15.23 0.09
C ASP A 103 -15.80 13.92 0.59
N LEU A 104 -15.90 12.89 -0.25
CA LEU A 104 -16.41 11.57 0.17
C LEU A 104 -15.47 10.88 1.18
N ILE A 105 -14.16 11.02 0.99
CA ILE A 105 -13.15 10.56 1.97
C ILE A 105 -13.29 11.37 3.27
N SER A 106 -13.44 12.70 3.18
CA SER A 106 -13.61 13.58 4.34
C SER A 106 -14.88 13.27 5.14
N GLU A 107 -16.00 13.00 4.46
CA GLU A 107 -17.23 12.50 5.08
C GLU A 107 -16.97 11.19 5.84
N THR A 108 -16.27 10.25 5.21
CA THR A 108 -15.99 8.95 5.81
C THR A 108 -15.14 9.07 7.08
N ILE A 109 -14.05 9.84 7.03
CA ILE A 109 -13.12 9.93 8.17
C ILE A 109 -13.66 10.78 9.33
N SER A 110 -14.67 11.62 9.06
CA SER A 110 -15.39 12.40 10.07
C SER A 110 -16.53 11.60 10.71
N LYS A 111 -17.23 10.75 9.94
CA LYS A 111 -18.31 9.90 10.44
C LYS A 111 -17.82 8.64 11.15
N TYR A 112 -16.70 8.05 10.70
CA TYR A 112 -16.26 6.73 11.16
C TYR A 112 -14.87 6.76 11.81
N GLN A 113 -14.71 5.97 12.87
CA GLN A 113 -13.43 5.71 13.53
C GLN A 113 -12.62 4.65 12.75
N VAL A 114 -12.33 4.95 11.49
CA VAL A 114 -11.39 4.18 10.66
C VAL A 114 -9.95 4.43 11.09
N ASP A 115 -9.08 3.45 10.88
CA ASP A 115 -7.63 3.50 11.12
C ASP A 115 -6.84 3.91 9.87
N GLY A 116 -7.44 3.74 8.70
CA GLY A 116 -6.88 4.20 7.44
C GLY A 116 -7.87 4.29 6.28
N ILE A 117 -7.35 4.73 5.15
CA ILE A 117 -8.02 4.82 3.85
C ILE A 117 -7.21 4.03 2.84
N GLN A 118 -7.85 3.07 2.18
CA GLN A 118 -7.29 2.28 1.09
C GLN A 118 -7.81 2.84 -0.23
N LEU A 119 -6.94 3.47 -1.01
CA LEU A 119 -7.25 3.96 -2.35
C LEU A 119 -6.99 2.88 -3.39
N ASP A 120 -8.00 2.54 -4.17
CA ASP A 120 -7.90 1.66 -5.32
C ASP A 120 -8.44 2.37 -6.56
N TYR A 121 -8.18 1.80 -7.74
CA TYR A 121 -8.50 2.42 -9.02
C TYR A 121 -7.99 3.88 -9.11
N ILE A 122 -6.90 4.18 -8.41
CA ILE A 122 -6.21 5.48 -8.39
C ILE A 122 -5.26 5.57 -9.59
N ARG A 123 -5.85 5.55 -10.78
CA ARG A 123 -5.20 5.45 -12.09
C ARG A 123 -6.22 5.68 -13.20
N TYR A 124 -5.76 5.74 -14.44
CA TYR A 124 -6.61 5.58 -15.62
C TYR A 124 -6.94 4.09 -15.88
N PRO A 125 -8.00 3.79 -16.64
CA PRO A 125 -8.22 2.46 -17.19
C PRO A 125 -7.05 2.00 -18.04
N PHE A 126 -6.93 0.68 -18.27
CA PHE A 126 -5.95 0.19 -19.24
C PHE A 126 -6.24 0.80 -20.60
N ASN A 127 -5.25 1.46 -21.16
CA ASN A 127 -5.30 2.06 -22.49
C ASN A 127 -3.96 1.89 -23.18
N ASN A 128 -3.96 2.00 -24.51
CA ASN A 128 -2.78 1.93 -25.35
C ASN A 128 -2.91 2.88 -26.55
N LYS A 129 -1.87 2.94 -27.38
CA LYS A 129 -1.93 3.69 -28.65
C LYS A 129 -3.07 3.18 -29.52
N GLY A 130 -4.03 4.04 -29.83
CA GLY A 130 -5.26 3.73 -30.57
C GLY A 130 -6.49 3.48 -29.70
N SER A 131 -6.36 3.40 -28.38
CA SER A 131 -7.48 3.31 -27.43
C SER A 131 -7.33 4.29 -26.26
N GLU A 132 -6.64 5.41 -26.50
CA GLU A 132 -6.38 6.41 -25.48
C GLU A 132 -7.68 6.90 -24.83
N CYS A 133 -7.68 6.88 -23.49
CA CYS A 133 -8.72 7.49 -22.67
C CYS A 133 -8.29 8.89 -22.21
N GLY A 134 -9.28 9.74 -21.91
CA GLY A 134 -9.07 11.14 -21.52
C GLY A 134 -9.22 12.12 -22.69
N LEU A 135 -9.86 11.69 -23.78
CA LEU A 135 -10.11 12.52 -24.96
C LEU A 135 -11.49 13.20 -24.94
N ASN A 136 -12.22 13.05 -23.83
CA ASN A 136 -13.43 13.81 -23.56
C ASN A 136 -13.15 15.32 -23.55
N TRP A 137 -14.18 16.10 -23.86
CA TRP A 137 -14.10 17.55 -24.03
C TRP A 137 -13.33 18.27 -22.91
N MET A 138 -13.67 18.00 -21.64
CA MET A 138 -13.04 18.66 -20.48
C MET A 138 -11.52 18.42 -20.42
N SER A 139 -11.09 17.16 -20.49
CA SER A 139 -9.67 16.79 -20.46
C SER A 139 -8.92 17.39 -21.64
N ARG A 140 -9.50 17.32 -22.85
CA ARG A 140 -8.93 17.93 -24.05
C ARG A 140 -8.72 19.43 -23.88
N THR A 141 -9.78 20.15 -23.54
CA THR A 141 -9.72 21.62 -23.39
C THR A 141 -8.67 22.02 -22.38
N ARG A 142 -8.59 21.33 -21.24
CA ARG A 142 -7.59 21.62 -20.21
C ARG A 142 -6.17 21.32 -20.67
N PHE A 143 -5.94 20.17 -21.30
CA PHE A 143 -4.61 19.84 -21.82
C PHE A 143 -4.15 20.87 -22.86
N GLU A 144 -5.01 21.21 -23.82
CA GLU A 144 -4.70 22.16 -24.89
C GLU A 144 -4.44 23.57 -24.33
N GLN A 145 -5.19 24.00 -23.31
CA GLN A 145 -4.97 25.28 -22.62
C GLN A 145 -3.68 25.32 -21.80
N GLU A 146 -3.37 24.24 -21.07
CA GLU A 146 -2.21 24.18 -20.17
C GLU A 146 -0.90 23.96 -20.92
N THR A 147 -0.94 23.33 -22.11
CA THR A 147 0.27 22.94 -22.86
C THR A 147 0.44 23.65 -24.21
N GLY A 148 -0.63 24.20 -24.77
CA GLY A 148 -0.64 24.76 -26.13
C GLY A 148 -0.62 23.72 -27.27
N LEU A 149 -0.68 22.42 -26.95
CA LEU A 149 -0.61 21.34 -27.94
C LEU A 149 -2.01 20.79 -28.25
N SER A 150 -2.36 20.73 -29.53
CA SER A 150 -3.63 20.14 -30.00
C SER A 150 -3.63 18.61 -29.91
N LEU A 151 -4.75 18.03 -29.45
CA LEU A 151 -4.97 16.59 -29.46
C LEU A 151 -5.60 16.06 -30.76
N ASP A 152 -5.76 16.90 -31.79
CA ASP A 152 -6.25 16.47 -33.11
C ASP A 152 -5.19 15.65 -33.86
N ARG A 153 -3.91 15.87 -33.56
CA ARG A 153 -2.79 15.07 -34.05
C ARG A 153 -1.97 14.57 -32.87
N LEU A 154 -2.32 13.38 -32.36
CA LEU A 154 -1.52 12.66 -31.37
C LEU A 154 -0.29 12.01 -32.01
N ASP A 155 0.69 12.83 -32.40
CA ASP A 155 2.04 12.33 -32.69
C ASP A 155 2.70 11.77 -31.42
N ASP A 156 3.88 11.16 -31.57
CA ASP A 156 4.54 10.48 -30.45
C ASP A 156 4.95 11.46 -29.34
N SER A 157 5.37 12.68 -29.69
CA SER A 157 5.75 13.72 -28.71
C SER A 157 4.54 14.24 -27.91
N THR A 158 3.43 14.49 -28.60
CA THR A 158 2.17 14.95 -27.99
C THR A 158 1.59 13.85 -27.11
N ARG A 159 1.69 12.58 -27.53
CA ARG A 159 1.25 11.43 -26.72
C ARG A 159 2.07 11.27 -25.44
N GLU A 160 3.38 11.47 -25.52
CA GLU A 160 4.26 11.42 -24.34
C GLU A 160 3.88 12.53 -23.33
N LEU A 161 3.73 13.76 -23.81
CA LEU A 161 3.31 14.89 -22.96
C LEU A 161 1.90 14.71 -22.40
N PHE A 162 0.96 14.19 -23.19
CA PHE A 162 -0.38 13.90 -22.72
C PHE A 162 -0.39 12.79 -21.66
N THR A 163 0.46 11.78 -21.80
CA THR A 163 0.64 10.71 -20.80
C THR A 163 1.21 11.27 -19.50
N ALA A 164 2.23 12.13 -19.58
CA ALA A 164 2.81 12.82 -18.42
C ALA A 164 1.79 13.73 -17.73
N TRP A 165 1.01 14.50 -18.51
CA TRP A 165 -0.04 15.36 -17.99
C TRP A 165 -1.14 14.58 -17.28
N LYS A 166 -1.65 13.50 -17.87
CA LYS A 166 -2.63 12.61 -17.22
C LYS A 166 -2.10 12.00 -15.93
N THR A 167 -0.84 11.57 -15.93
CA THR A 167 -0.16 11.08 -14.72
C THR A 167 -0.11 12.16 -13.65
N HIS A 168 0.20 13.40 -14.02
CA HIS A 168 0.17 14.53 -13.10
C HIS A 168 -1.23 14.73 -12.49
N GLN A 169 -2.31 14.62 -13.26
CA GLN A 169 -3.68 14.73 -12.70
C GLN A 169 -3.98 13.67 -11.63
N VAL A 170 -3.52 12.42 -11.81
CA VAL A 170 -3.63 11.37 -10.78
C VAL A 170 -2.80 11.73 -9.55
N ASN A 171 -1.55 12.17 -9.75
CA ASN A 171 -0.65 12.57 -8.66
C ASN A 171 -1.24 13.72 -7.83
N GLN A 172 -1.90 14.69 -8.47
CA GLN A 172 -2.57 15.79 -7.78
C GLN A 172 -3.68 15.29 -6.85
N LEU A 173 -4.52 14.33 -7.27
CA LEU A 173 -5.51 13.76 -6.37
C LEU A 173 -4.87 13.12 -5.14
N VAL A 174 -3.81 12.31 -5.33
CA VAL A 174 -3.13 11.62 -4.20
C VAL A 174 -2.52 12.64 -3.24
N LYS A 175 -1.84 13.67 -3.77
CA LYS A 175 -1.31 14.79 -2.97
C LYS A 175 -2.42 15.46 -2.17
N GLU A 176 -3.49 15.88 -2.84
CA GLU A 176 -4.59 16.61 -2.22
C GLU A 176 -5.34 15.79 -1.17
N VAL A 177 -5.52 14.48 -1.39
CA VAL A 177 -6.09 13.54 -0.39
C VAL A 177 -5.15 13.40 0.80
N SER A 178 -3.85 13.27 0.56
CA SER A 178 -2.86 13.19 1.63
C SER A 178 -2.86 14.44 2.48
N GLU A 179 -2.73 15.63 1.88
CA GLU A 179 -2.74 16.91 2.61
C GLU A 179 -4.03 17.09 3.41
N MET A 180 -5.18 16.79 2.81
CA MET A 180 -6.48 16.85 3.48
C MET A 180 -6.55 15.89 4.68
N ILE A 181 -6.22 14.61 4.51
CA ILE A 181 -6.24 13.63 5.60
C ILE A 181 -5.26 14.04 6.70
N ARG A 182 -4.05 14.49 6.36
CA ARG A 182 -3.04 14.88 7.35
C ARG A 182 -3.48 16.10 8.15
N SER A 183 -4.21 17.03 7.53
CA SER A 183 -4.77 18.19 8.24
C SER A 183 -5.87 17.81 9.23
N GLN A 184 -6.75 16.85 8.87
CA GLN A 184 -7.91 16.47 9.68
C GLN A 184 -7.57 15.39 10.72
N ARG A 185 -6.78 14.39 10.33
CA ARG A 185 -6.39 13.23 11.14
C ARG A 185 -4.93 12.85 10.85
N PRO A 186 -3.94 13.54 11.44
CA PRO A 186 -2.50 13.35 11.15
C PRO A 186 -2.00 11.90 11.25
N LYS A 187 -2.62 11.09 12.11
CA LYS A 187 -2.25 9.68 12.34
C LYS A 187 -3.00 8.68 11.47
N LEU A 188 -4.01 9.12 10.71
CA LEU A 188 -4.81 8.23 9.86
C LEU A 188 -3.97 7.73 8.69
N ARG A 189 -3.99 6.43 8.41
CA ARG A 189 -3.13 5.87 7.37
C ARG A 189 -3.71 6.01 5.97
N ILE A 190 -2.84 6.10 5.00
CA ILE A 190 -3.18 6.10 3.58
C ILE A 190 -2.46 4.93 2.93
N SER A 191 -3.23 3.99 2.41
CA SER A 191 -2.73 2.83 1.68
C SER A 191 -3.27 2.83 0.25
N VAL A 192 -2.52 2.25 -0.69
CA VAL A 192 -2.90 2.23 -2.11
C VAL A 192 -2.80 0.83 -2.70
N ALA A 193 -3.78 0.45 -3.52
CA ALA A 193 -3.71 -0.73 -4.38
C ALA A 193 -3.06 -0.33 -5.71
N VAL A 194 -1.96 -1.02 -6.06
CA VAL A 194 -1.16 -0.65 -7.25
C VAL A 194 -0.78 -1.86 -8.09
N TYR A 195 -0.46 -1.63 -9.35
CA TYR A 195 0.19 -2.66 -10.16
C TYR A 195 1.67 -2.77 -9.79
N ALA A 196 2.17 -4.00 -9.72
CA ALA A 196 3.57 -4.32 -9.41
C ALA A 196 4.51 -4.24 -10.63
N PHE A 197 4.08 -3.62 -11.73
CA PHE A 197 4.85 -3.52 -12.96
C PHE A 197 5.91 -2.41 -12.91
N PRO A 198 6.97 -2.51 -13.75
CA PRO A 198 7.93 -1.43 -13.93
C PRO A 198 7.26 -0.09 -14.21
N ARG A 199 7.81 1.00 -13.65
CA ARG A 199 7.26 2.37 -13.75
C ARG A 199 6.80 2.73 -15.15
N ARG A 200 7.68 2.58 -16.14
CA ARG A 200 7.42 2.88 -17.55
C ARG A 200 6.17 2.16 -18.10
N MET A 201 5.96 0.90 -17.73
CA MET A 201 4.78 0.14 -18.18
C MET A 201 3.49 0.70 -17.58
N ARG A 202 3.50 1.05 -16.30
CA ARG A 202 2.31 1.61 -15.62
C ARG A 202 2.00 3.01 -16.10
N ILE A 203 3.00 3.87 -16.27
CA ILE A 203 2.81 5.22 -16.81
C ILE A 203 2.15 5.15 -18.18
N ASN A 204 2.67 4.31 -19.08
CA ASN A 204 2.17 4.21 -20.44
C ASN A 204 0.78 3.55 -20.54
N ALA A 205 0.48 2.55 -19.69
CA ALA A 205 -0.75 1.78 -19.80
C ALA A 205 -1.91 2.31 -18.94
N ILE A 206 -1.62 2.89 -17.78
CA ILE A 206 -2.62 3.24 -16.75
C ILE A 206 -2.33 4.56 -16.02
N GLN A 207 -1.24 5.27 -16.35
CA GLN A 207 -0.89 6.57 -15.73
C GLN A 207 -0.84 6.52 -14.18
N GLN A 208 -0.39 5.39 -13.63
CA GLN A 208 -0.18 5.22 -12.19
C GLN A 208 1.30 5.50 -11.89
N ASP A 209 1.62 6.32 -10.89
CA ASP A 209 3.00 6.74 -10.59
C ASP A 209 3.29 6.70 -9.08
N TRP A 210 3.20 5.52 -8.50
CA TRP A 210 3.31 5.36 -7.05
C TRP A 210 4.71 5.70 -6.51
N GLU A 211 5.77 5.67 -7.31
CA GLU A 211 7.10 6.12 -6.90
C GLU A 211 7.07 7.59 -6.49
N THR A 212 6.35 8.44 -7.24
CA THR A 212 6.17 9.85 -6.88
C THR A 212 5.43 9.98 -5.55
N TRP A 213 4.39 9.17 -5.32
CA TRP A 213 3.61 9.23 -4.08
C TRP A 213 4.43 8.81 -2.86
N VAL A 214 5.24 7.76 -3.00
CA VAL A 214 6.17 7.28 -1.98
C VAL A 214 7.23 8.34 -1.67
N MET A 215 7.87 8.89 -2.70
CA MET A 215 8.96 9.86 -2.53
C MET A 215 8.51 11.15 -1.85
N ASN A 216 7.26 11.55 -2.05
CA ASN A 216 6.69 12.73 -1.40
C ASN A 216 6.02 12.42 -0.04
N GLY A 217 6.03 11.17 0.43
CA GLY A 217 5.41 10.78 1.70
C GLY A 217 3.88 10.92 1.72
N TRP A 218 3.23 10.88 0.55
CA TRP A 218 1.76 11.02 0.44
C TRP A 218 1.01 9.75 0.85
N ILE A 219 1.72 8.62 0.92
CA ILE A 219 1.16 7.32 1.29
C ILE A 219 2.01 6.67 2.38
N ASP A 220 1.37 5.83 3.20
CA ASP A 220 2.03 5.09 4.29
C ASP A 220 2.24 3.62 3.96
N THR A 221 1.43 3.07 3.06
CA THR A 221 1.48 1.64 2.72
C THR A 221 1.18 1.39 1.24
N LEU A 222 2.01 0.54 0.63
CA LEU A 222 1.86 0.08 -0.75
C LEU A 222 1.35 -1.36 -0.74
N ASN A 223 0.19 -1.60 -1.35
CA ASN A 223 -0.39 -2.94 -1.51
C ASN A 223 -0.31 -3.32 -3.00
N PRO A 224 0.85 -3.76 -3.51
CA PRO A 224 0.99 -4.14 -4.91
C PRO A 224 0.22 -5.42 -5.20
N MET A 225 -0.54 -5.43 -6.29
CA MET A 225 -1.23 -6.61 -6.82
C MET A 225 -0.22 -7.58 -7.45
N THR A 226 0.60 -8.23 -6.62
CA THR A 226 1.56 -9.27 -7.00
C THR A 226 0.86 -10.60 -7.29
N TYR A 227 -0.24 -10.54 -8.03
CA TYR A 227 -1.12 -11.66 -8.34
C TYR A 227 -0.46 -12.60 -9.34
N SER A 228 0.36 -13.50 -8.81
CA SER A 228 1.11 -14.50 -9.55
C SER A 228 0.54 -15.91 -9.35
N HIS A 229 0.80 -16.79 -10.32
CA HIS A 229 0.62 -18.23 -10.18
C HIS A 229 1.85 -18.92 -9.58
N THR A 230 3.04 -18.33 -9.70
CA THR A 230 4.30 -18.91 -9.22
C THR A 230 4.91 -18.10 -8.07
N PRO A 231 5.55 -18.77 -7.08
CA PRO A 231 6.30 -18.08 -6.04
C PRO A 231 7.45 -17.23 -6.58
N GLN A 232 8.14 -17.67 -7.64
CA GLN A 232 9.27 -16.95 -8.21
C GLN A 232 8.86 -15.58 -8.78
N ASP A 233 7.77 -15.52 -9.54
CA ASP A 233 7.28 -14.26 -10.10
C ASP A 233 6.77 -13.32 -9.00
N LEU A 234 6.13 -13.88 -7.96
CA LEU A 234 5.78 -13.10 -6.76
C LEU A 234 7.03 -12.49 -6.13
N SER A 235 8.09 -13.29 -5.96
CA SER A 235 9.36 -12.83 -5.38
C SER A 235 9.94 -11.67 -6.18
N ASN A 236 9.98 -11.82 -7.51
CA ASN A 236 10.51 -10.79 -8.42
C ASN A 236 9.72 -9.48 -8.31
N MET A 237 8.39 -9.56 -8.33
CA MET A 237 7.53 -8.37 -8.22
C MET A 237 7.61 -7.72 -6.83
N ALA A 238 7.62 -8.52 -5.77
CA ALA A 238 7.71 -8.03 -4.39
C ALA A 238 9.05 -7.33 -4.12
N LYS A 239 10.17 -7.93 -4.56
CA LYS A 239 11.50 -7.31 -4.49
C LYS A 239 11.55 -6.01 -5.26
N PHE A 240 11.09 -6.01 -6.51
CA PHE A 240 11.03 -4.80 -7.34
C PHE A 240 10.25 -3.67 -6.64
N CYS A 241 9.07 -3.97 -6.09
CA CYS A 241 8.26 -2.97 -5.38
C CYS A 241 8.99 -2.44 -4.15
N ARG A 242 9.56 -3.32 -3.31
CA ARG A 242 10.30 -2.93 -2.12
C ARG A 242 11.49 -2.03 -2.47
N GLU A 243 12.35 -2.46 -3.38
CA GLU A 243 13.54 -1.72 -3.83
C GLU A 243 13.16 -0.33 -4.38
N SER A 244 12.11 -0.26 -5.20
CA SER A 244 11.63 0.99 -5.79
C SER A 244 11.08 1.97 -4.75
N THR A 245 10.53 1.47 -3.64
CA THR A 245 10.05 2.33 -2.55
C THR A 245 11.17 2.85 -1.65
N GLN A 246 12.36 2.24 -1.72
CA GLN A 246 13.48 2.51 -0.80
C GLN A 246 13.05 2.44 0.68
N ASP A 247 12.07 1.57 0.98
CA ASP A 247 11.47 1.39 2.30
C ASP A 247 10.87 2.69 2.93
N LYS A 248 10.64 3.75 2.14
CA LYS A 248 9.95 4.99 2.59
C LYS A 248 8.46 4.78 2.85
N THR A 249 7.94 3.65 2.39
CA THR A 249 6.57 3.18 2.54
C THR A 249 6.64 1.68 2.73
N LEU A 250 5.85 1.11 3.63
CA LEU A 250 5.85 -0.34 3.85
C LEU A 250 5.09 -1.05 2.73
N VAL A 251 5.68 -2.12 2.19
CA VAL A 251 5.12 -2.90 1.08
C VAL A 251 4.52 -4.21 1.60
N TYR A 252 3.26 -4.49 1.24
CA TYR A 252 2.58 -5.76 1.52
C TYR A 252 2.14 -6.41 0.21
N PRO A 253 2.94 -7.36 -0.33
CA PRO A 253 2.61 -8.11 -1.54
C PRO A 253 1.19 -8.70 -1.49
N GLY A 254 0.39 -8.39 -2.50
CA GLY A 254 -0.97 -8.85 -2.68
C GLY A 254 -1.03 -10.25 -3.29
N LEU A 255 -1.78 -11.15 -2.66
CA LEU A 255 -2.04 -12.51 -3.11
C LEU A 255 -3.48 -12.62 -3.62
N ALA A 256 -3.67 -13.12 -4.85
CA ALA A 256 -4.99 -13.42 -5.37
C ALA A 256 -5.41 -14.82 -4.90
N ILE A 257 -5.98 -14.94 -3.71
CA ILE A 257 -6.28 -16.24 -3.07
C ILE A 257 -7.26 -17.11 -3.87
N MET A 258 -8.05 -16.50 -4.76
CA MET A 258 -8.94 -17.22 -5.69
C MET A 258 -8.19 -17.97 -6.80
N ARG A 259 -6.92 -17.64 -7.03
CA ARG A 259 -6.07 -18.19 -8.12
C ARG A 259 -5.00 -19.15 -7.62
N VAL A 260 -4.96 -19.42 -6.31
CA VAL A 260 -3.98 -20.29 -5.67
C VAL A 260 -4.70 -21.34 -4.84
N ASP A 261 -4.18 -22.55 -4.90
CA ASP A 261 -4.59 -23.60 -3.98
C ASP A 261 -3.92 -23.40 -2.61
N MET A 262 -4.15 -24.35 -1.71
CA MET A 262 -3.66 -24.27 -0.33
C MET A 262 -2.13 -24.37 -0.25
N ALA A 263 -1.50 -25.24 -1.05
CA ALA A 263 -0.05 -25.37 -1.07
C ALA A 263 0.61 -24.10 -1.64
N GLY A 264 0.11 -23.62 -2.77
CA GLY A 264 0.57 -22.39 -3.39
C GLY A 264 0.38 -21.16 -2.50
N LEU A 265 -0.70 -21.10 -1.70
CA LEU A 265 -0.88 -20.03 -0.72
C LEU A 265 0.23 -20.03 0.34
N ILE A 266 0.56 -21.19 0.92
CA ILE A 266 1.64 -21.29 1.92
C ILE A 266 2.99 -20.92 1.30
N GLU A 267 3.29 -21.47 0.12
CA GLU A 267 4.54 -21.17 -0.60
C GLU A 267 4.67 -19.69 -0.94
N GLN A 268 3.59 -19.05 -1.38
CA GLN A 268 3.59 -17.61 -1.66
C GLN A 268 3.75 -16.77 -0.39
N LEU A 269 3.14 -17.17 0.74
CA LEU A 269 3.32 -16.49 2.02
C LEU A 269 4.77 -16.56 2.51
N ASP A 270 5.38 -17.74 2.44
CA ASP A 270 6.78 -17.92 2.84
C ASP A 270 7.73 -17.22 1.88
N THR A 271 7.41 -17.22 0.58
CA THR A 271 8.20 -16.49 -0.42
C THR A 271 8.14 -14.98 -0.21
N ALA A 272 6.96 -14.40 0.09
CA ALA A 272 6.82 -12.98 0.40
C ALA A 272 7.68 -12.58 1.61
N ARG A 273 7.74 -13.43 2.65
CA ARG A 273 8.60 -13.20 3.82
C ARG A 273 10.10 -13.16 3.45
N SER A 274 10.52 -13.98 2.49
CA SER A 274 11.91 -14.01 2.01
C SER A 274 12.31 -12.84 1.10
N THR A 275 11.39 -11.90 0.82
CA THR A 275 11.74 -10.67 0.07
C THR A 275 12.05 -9.49 1.00
N GLY A 276 12.11 -9.73 2.31
CA GLY A 276 12.26 -8.68 3.32
C GLY A 276 11.03 -7.77 3.45
N THR A 277 9.87 -8.22 2.96
CA THR A 277 8.59 -7.54 3.21
C THR A 277 8.00 -8.00 4.55
N LEU A 278 7.16 -7.18 5.17
CA LEU A 278 6.70 -7.35 6.55
C LEU A 278 5.40 -8.16 6.68
N GLY A 279 4.81 -8.56 5.56
CA GLY A 279 3.53 -9.26 5.53
C GLY A 279 2.96 -9.30 4.13
N THR A 280 1.69 -9.66 4.02
CA THR A 280 0.99 -9.81 2.73
C THR A 280 -0.43 -9.26 2.84
N THR A 281 -1.00 -8.90 1.69
CA THR A 281 -2.42 -8.58 1.53
C THR A 281 -3.09 -9.76 0.82
N MET A 282 -4.24 -10.25 1.29
CA MET A 282 -4.95 -11.37 0.64
C MET A 282 -6.26 -10.87 0.00
N PHE A 283 -6.39 -11.08 -1.31
CA PHE A 283 -7.56 -10.67 -2.09
C PHE A 283 -8.23 -11.86 -2.81
N ALA A 284 -9.53 -12.07 -2.74
CA ALA A 284 -10.52 -11.42 -1.88
C ALA A 284 -10.92 -12.39 -0.75
N ALA A 285 -11.20 -11.86 0.44
CA ALA A 285 -11.59 -12.66 1.62
C ALA A 285 -12.74 -13.65 1.35
N ALA A 286 -13.63 -13.36 0.39
CA ALA A 286 -14.69 -14.26 -0.06
C ALA A 286 -14.21 -15.63 -0.57
N HIS A 287 -12.93 -15.76 -0.93
CA HIS A 287 -12.32 -17.01 -1.39
C HIS A 287 -11.47 -17.72 -0.32
N LEU A 288 -11.51 -17.22 0.91
CA LEU A 288 -10.84 -17.84 2.06
C LEU A 288 -11.76 -18.89 2.69
N ASP A 289 -11.75 -20.09 2.11
CA ASP A 289 -12.50 -21.23 2.64
C ASP A 289 -11.95 -21.76 3.98
N ASP A 290 -12.72 -22.61 4.66
CA ASP A 290 -12.38 -23.17 5.96
C ASP A 290 -11.05 -23.94 5.96
N LYS A 291 -10.70 -24.61 4.85
CA LYS A 291 -9.44 -25.36 4.75
C LYS A 291 -8.25 -24.41 4.75
N LYS A 292 -8.28 -23.39 3.91
CA LYS A 292 -7.25 -22.34 3.89
C LYS A 292 -7.16 -21.66 5.25
N LEU A 293 -8.29 -21.26 5.84
CA LEU A 293 -8.33 -20.60 7.14
C LEU A 293 -7.70 -21.46 8.26
N ASN A 294 -8.02 -22.75 8.31
CA ASN A 294 -7.46 -23.66 9.31
C ASN A 294 -5.94 -23.82 9.17
N VAL A 295 -5.44 -23.95 7.95
CA VAL A 295 -3.99 -24.03 7.70
C VAL A 295 -3.27 -22.73 8.05
N LEU A 296 -3.87 -21.58 7.74
CA LEU A 296 -3.33 -20.29 8.14
C LEU A 296 -3.23 -20.16 9.67
N LYS A 297 -4.26 -20.59 10.40
CA LYS A 297 -4.30 -20.60 11.87
C LYS A 297 -3.29 -21.58 12.49
N LEU A 298 -3.03 -22.72 11.87
CA LEU A 298 -2.06 -23.70 12.38
C LEU A 298 -0.62 -23.36 12.00
N GLY A 299 -0.43 -22.70 10.86
CA GLY A 299 0.89 -22.44 10.28
C GLY A 299 1.30 -20.96 10.35
N PRO A 300 1.28 -20.21 9.22
CA PRO A 300 1.82 -18.86 9.12
C PRO A 300 1.30 -17.84 10.13
N TYR A 301 0.05 -17.97 10.60
CA TYR A 301 -0.63 -17.02 11.48
C TYR A 301 -1.04 -17.65 12.82
N ARG A 302 -0.29 -18.66 13.30
CA ARG A 302 -0.55 -19.34 14.57
C ARG A 302 -0.31 -18.50 15.83
N LYS A 303 0.46 -17.42 15.71
CA LYS A 303 0.73 -16.50 16.80
C LYS A 303 -0.23 -15.32 16.70
N GLN A 304 -0.72 -14.87 17.85
CA GLN A 304 -1.51 -13.64 17.92
C GLN A 304 -0.69 -12.45 17.43
N PRO A 305 -1.30 -11.53 16.66
CA PRO A 305 -0.63 -10.30 16.26
C PRO A 305 -0.30 -9.44 17.48
N LEU A 306 0.89 -8.85 17.50
CA LEU A 306 1.35 -7.99 18.59
C LEU A 306 1.09 -6.50 18.29
N LEU A 307 1.49 -6.06 17.09
CA LEU A 307 1.41 -4.67 16.65
C LEU A 307 1.49 -4.58 15.13
N THR A 308 1.01 -3.48 14.57
CA THR A 308 1.21 -3.14 13.15
C THR A 308 2.47 -2.26 13.01
N PRO A 309 3.48 -2.66 12.20
CA PRO A 309 4.74 -1.94 12.12
C PRO A 309 4.60 -0.44 11.80
N GLN A 310 3.59 -0.05 11.01
CA GLN A 310 3.32 1.34 10.69
C GLN A 310 2.85 2.18 11.89
N SER A 311 2.24 1.57 12.92
CA SER A 311 1.68 2.29 14.09
C SER A 311 2.79 2.69 15.05
N GLU A 312 3.71 1.76 15.28
CA GLU A 312 4.78 1.93 16.25
C GLU A 312 6.10 1.38 15.68
N PRO A 313 6.67 1.99 14.62
CA PRO A 313 7.78 1.39 13.89
C PRO A 313 9.02 1.18 14.76
N ILE A 314 9.36 2.11 15.65
CA ILE A 314 10.48 1.94 16.59
C ILE A 314 10.26 0.75 17.53
N ARG A 315 9.03 0.60 18.04
CA ARG A 315 8.66 -0.51 18.93
C ARG A 315 8.66 -1.85 18.16
N ALA A 316 8.17 -1.84 16.92
CA ALA A 316 8.19 -2.98 16.01
C ALA A 316 9.62 -3.47 15.77
N SER A 317 10.51 -2.55 15.38
CA SER A 317 11.93 -2.83 15.14
C SER A 317 12.61 -3.39 16.40
N ARG A 318 12.32 -2.82 17.58
CA ARG A 318 12.86 -3.35 18.85
C ARG A 318 12.45 -4.80 19.08
N PHE A 319 11.16 -5.10 18.95
CA PHE A 319 10.69 -6.48 19.13
C PHE A 319 11.32 -7.46 18.15
N LEU A 320 11.50 -7.06 16.89
CA LEU A 320 12.18 -7.89 15.91
C LEU A 320 13.65 -8.08 16.26
N VAL A 321 14.36 -7.04 16.70
CA VAL A 321 15.76 -7.17 17.15
C VAL A 321 15.88 -8.10 18.36
N ASP A 322 14.97 -8.01 19.33
CA ASP A 322 14.96 -8.90 20.50
C ASP A 322 14.63 -10.35 20.14
N ASP A 323 13.66 -10.57 19.24
CA ASP A 323 13.34 -11.91 18.75
C ASP A 323 14.46 -12.50 17.87
N PHE A 324 15.15 -11.66 17.10
CA PHE A 324 16.36 -12.03 16.36
C PHE A 324 17.47 -12.48 17.31
N ALA A 325 17.76 -11.70 18.35
CA ALA A 325 18.76 -12.06 19.37
C ALA A 325 18.41 -13.38 20.06
N ALA A 326 17.15 -13.55 20.46
CA ALA A 326 16.66 -14.79 21.06
C ALA A 326 16.75 -15.98 20.08
N MET A 327 16.48 -15.76 18.79
CA MET A 327 16.62 -16.78 17.75
C MET A 327 18.07 -17.22 17.57
N VAL A 328 19.01 -16.29 17.46
CA VAL A 328 20.45 -16.58 17.34
C VAL A 328 20.93 -17.37 18.55
N ASN A 329 20.56 -16.95 19.76
CA ASN A 329 20.93 -17.65 21.00
C ASN A 329 20.40 -19.10 21.04
N ARG A 330 19.14 -19.33 20.66
CA ARG A 330 18.58 -20.70 20.56
C ARG A 330 19.39 -21.57 19.61
N TYR A 331 19.80 -21.03 18.47
CA TYR A 331 20.57 -21.77 17.47
C TYR A 331 21.99 -22.12 17.92
N LEU A 332 22.62 -21.26 18.72
CA LEU A 332 23.93 -21.51 19.29
C LEU A 332 23.90 -22.55 20.41
N GLN A 333 22.78 -22.64 21.14
CA GLN A 333 22.61 -23.57 22.26
C GLN A 333 22.16 -24.98 21.84
N ASP A 334 21.53 -25.15 20.68
CA ASP A 334 21.11 -26.46 20.19
C ASP A 334 22.27 -27.20 19.49
N PRO A 335 22.75 -28.34 20.04
CA PRO A 335 23.86 -29.10 19.49
C PRO A 335 23.60 -29.62 18.07
N LYS A 336 22.33 -29.76 17.66
CA LYS A 336 21.94 -30.24 16.32
C LYS A 336 21.93 -29.12 15.28
N THR A 337 21.93 -27.85 15.71
CA THR A 337 21.86 -26.67 14.83
C THR A 337 23.13 -25.83 14.82
N HIS A 338 24.27 -26.43 15.15
CA HIS A 338 25.56 -25.75 15.14
C HIS A 338 25.80 -25.00 13.81
N ILE A 339 26.19 -23.74 13.92
CA ILE A 339 26.43 -22.84 12.79
C ILE A 339 27.89 -22.93 12.39
N LEU A 340 28.14 -23.28 11.13
CA LEU A 340 29.48 -23.31 10.56
C LEU A 340 29.82 -21.93 9.98
N SER A 341 30.89 -21.32 10.46
CA SER A 341 31.44 -20.05 9.95
C SER A 341 32.93 -20.18 9.67
N ASP A 342 33.40 -19.52 8.61
CA ASP A 342 34.80 -19.42 8.18
C ASP A 342 35.40 -18.02 8.31
N THR A 343 34.57 -16.98 8.19
CA THR A 343 35.00 -15.59 7.94
C THR A 343 34.68 -14.66 9.10
N ALA A 344 33.41 -14.52 9.48
CA ALA A 344 32.99 -13.73 10.63
C ALA A 344 32.94 -14.60 11.89
N SER A 345 33.43 -14.10 13.03
CA SER A 345 33.34 -14.88 14.27
C SER A 345 31.95 -14.77 14.90
N THR A 346 31.51 -15.84 15.57
CA THR A 346 30.26 -15.79 16.37
C THR A 346 30.29 -14.69 17.43
N ASN A 347 31.47 -14.36 17.97
CA ASN A 347 31.63 -13.27 18.94
C ASN A 347 31.34 -11.90 18.32
N ASP A 348 31.73 -11.66 17.06
CA ASP A 348 31.44 -10.40 16.38
C ASP A 348 29.94 -10.19 16.20
N VAL A 349 29.22 -11.26 15.85
CA VAL A 349 27.75 -11.25 15.73
C VAL A 349 27.12 -10.96 17.09
N LEU A 350 27.54 -11.64 18.15
CA LEU A 350 26.98 -11.45 19.50
C LEU A 350 27.25 -10.04 20.05
N ASN A 351 28.45 -9.49 19.85
CA ASN A 351 28.81 -8.13 20.27
C ASN A 351 27.98 -7.06 19.54
N GLN A 352 27.74 -7.25 18.23
CA GLN A 352 26.89 -6.35 17.45
C GLN A 352 25.42 -6.46 17.86
N ILE A 353 24.92 -7.66 18.15
CA ILE A 353 23.56 -7.86 18.69
C ILE A 353 23.40 -7.11 20.01
N GLU A 354 24.32 -7.26 20.96
CA GLU A 354 24.23 -6.60 22.27
C GLU A 354 24.24 -5.05 22.13
N SER A 355 25.13 -4.53 21.29
CA SER A 355 25.24 -3.10 21.01
C SER A 355 23.96 -2.56 20.36
N LEU A 356 23.44 -3.28 19.38
CA LEU A 356 22.20 -2.93 18.69
C LEU A 356 20.99 -2.96 19.63
N GLN A 357 20.88 -3.96 20.52
CA GLN A 357 19.80 -4.01 21.51
C GLN A 357 19.83 -2.75 22.39
N LYS A 358 21.00 -2.37 22.92
CA LYS A 358 21.15 -1.14 23.72
C LYS A 358 20.70 0.11 22.95
N ALA A 359 21.12 0.25 21.70
CA ALA A 359 20.70 1.36 20.82
C ALA A 359 19.18 1.34 20.56
N MET A 360 18.60 0.18 20.25
CA MET A 360 17.16 0.05 20.01
C MET A 360 16.31 0.33 21.25
N HIS A 361 16.83 0.05 22.45
CA HIS A 361 16.17 0.35 23.71
C HIS A 361 16.23 1.83 24.10
N SER A 362 17.18 2.62 23.58
CA SER A 362 17.24 4.06 23.82
C SER A 362 16.31 4.88 22.91
N LEU A 363 15.90 4.33 21.76
CA LEU A 363 14.95 4.99 20.87
C LEU A 363 13.52 5.04 21.44
N ASP A 364 12.76 6.07 21.08
CA ASP A 364 11.34 6.18 21.40
C ASP A 364 10.53 6.79 20.23
N LYS A 365 9.24 7.10 20.46
CA LYS A 365 8.34 7.64 19.42
C LYS A 365 8.70 9.05 18.95
N LYS A 366 9.55 9.78 19.68
CA LYS A 366 9.99 11.14 19.41
C LYS A 366 11.43 11.19 18.90
N SER A 367 12.11 10.04 18.78
CA SER A 367 13.44 9.97 18.20
C SER A 367 13.50 10.64 16.83
N THR A 368 14.56 11.38 16.61
CA THR A 368 14.83 12.15 15.41
C THR A 368 15.28 11.27 14.25
N GLU A 369 15.20 11.78 13.01
CA GLU A 369 15.75 11.14 11.80
C GLU A 369 17.19 10.63 12.04
N LYS A 370 18.05 11.49 12.63
CA LYS A 370 19.45 11.17 12.90
C LYS A 370 19.65 10.01 13.88
N GLU A 371 18.87 9.97 14.96
CA GLU A 371 18.97 8.89 15.95
C GLU A 371 18.51 7.55 15.36
N ILE A 372 17.46 7.58 14.54
CA ILE A 372 16.95 6.40 13.85
C ILE A 372 17.96 5.92 12.79
N ASP A 373 18.58 6.84 12.05
CA ASP A 373 19.58 6.53 11.02
C ASP A 373 20.84 5.85 11.61
N VAL A 374 21.24 6.22 12.83
CA VAL A 374 22.33 5.53 13.54
C VAL A 374 21.96 4.08 13.80
N ALA A 375 20.78 3.82 14.37
CA ALA A 375 20.32 2.45 14.60
C ALA A 375 20.14 1.66 13.29
N LEU A 376 19.66 2.30 12.22
CA LEU A 376 19.56 1.68 10.89
C LEU A 376 20.94 1.26 10.37
N LYS A 377 21.96 2.10 10.54
CA LYS A 377 23.35 1.77 10.15
C LYS A 377 23.88 0.58 10.96
N ASP A 378 23.58 0.51 12.25
CA ASP A 378 23.99 -0.60 13.11
C ASP A 378 23.31 -1.92 12.68
N VAL A 379 22.01 -1.88 12.34
CA VAL A 379 21.30 -3.04 11.78
C VAL A 379 21.92 -3.48 10.46
N SER A 380 22.23 -2.55 9.54
CA SER A 380 22.85 -2.89 8.26
C SER A 380 24.27 -3.43 8.39
N SER A 381 25.03 -2.96 9.37
CA SER A 381 26.33 -3.55 9.74
C SER A 381 26.15 -5.00 10.20
N LEU A 382 25.25 -5.24 11.16
CA LEU A 382 24.96 -6.57 11.67
C LEU A 382 24.46 -7.49 10.55
N HIS A 383 23.60 -6.99 9.67
CA HIS A 383 23.08 -7.72 8.52
C HIS A 383 24.21 -8.16 7.58
N SER A 384 25.20 -7.30 7.31
CA SER A 384 26.38 -7.67 6.53
C SER A 384 27.23 -8.73 7.23
N THR A 385 27.47 -8.59 8.54
CA THR A 385 28.24 -9.57 9.31
C THR A 385 27.56 -10.93 9.35
N VAL A 386 26.24 -10.97 9.52
CA VAL A 386 25.44 -12.20 9.53
C VAL A 386 25.46 -12.90 8.18
N LYS A 387 25.50 -12.16 7.07
CA LYS A 387 25.65 -12.74 5.72
C LYS A 387 26.96 -13.49 5.57
N GLU A 388 28.07 -12.90 6.00
CA GLU A 388 29.38 -13.59 5.97
C GLU A 388 29.42 -14.75 6.96
N TRP A 389 28.90 -14.56 8.18
CA TRP A 389 28.83 -15.60 9.21
C TRP A 389 28.07 -16.86 8.76
N LEU A 390 27.01 -16.70 7.96
CA LEU A 390 26.18 -17.79 7.46
C LEU A 390 26.55 -18.26 6.04
N ARG A 391 27.64 -17.75 5.47
CA ARG A 391 28.03 -18.02 4.07
C ARG A 391 28.23 -19.52 3.80
N LEU A 392 28.90 -20.24 4.69
CA LEU A 392 29.10 -21.68 4.54
C LEU A 392 27.80 -22.48 4.73
N GLU A 393 26.97 -22.11 5.72
CA GLU A 393 25.65 -22.73 5.92
C GLU A 393 24.76 -22.58 4.67
N ALA A 394 24.86 -21.45 3.97
CA ALA A 394 24.11 -21.19 2.75
C ALA A 394 24.49 -22.15 1.61
N PHE A 395 25.73 -22.64 1.58
CA PHE A 395 26.25 -23.53 0.53
C PHE A 395 25.95 -25.02 0.75
N ILE A 396 25.91 -25.49 2.00
CA ILE A 396 25.91 -26.93 2.36
C ILE A 396 24.48 -27.45 2.66
N GLN A 397 23.51 -27.22 1.78
CA GLN A 397 22.10 -27.69 1.90
C GLN A 397 21.20 -27.05 2.99
N ARG A 398 21.72 -26.21 3.92
CA ARG A 398 20.93 -25.44 4.90
C ARG A 398 20.53 -24.03 4.42
N GLY A 399 20.47 -23.84 3.10
CA GLY A 399 20.25 -22.54 2.46
C GLY A 399 18.98 -21.80 2.91
N PHE A 400 17.89 -22.51 3.23
CA PHE A 400 16.66 -21.88 3.67
C PHE A 400 16.78 -21.25 5.07
N ARG A 401 17.44 -21.93 6.01
CA ARG A 401 17.67 -21.40 7.38
C ARG A 401 18.57 -20.17 7.34
N ALA A 402 19.70 -20.27 6.63
CA ALA A 402 20.63 -19.16 6.49
C ALA A 402 19.93 -17.95 5.86
N ARG A 403 19.16 -18.18 4.79
CA ARG A 403 18.36 -17.14 4.13
C ARG A 403 17.32 -16.52 5.07
N TYR A 404 16.58 -17.33 5.83
CA TYR A 404 15.60 -16.83 6.79
C TYR A 404 16.22 -15.93 7.86
N ILE A 405 17.38 -16.31 8.42
CA ILE A 405 18.08 -15.50 9.43
C ILE A 405 18.56 -14.17 8.82
N VAL A 406 19.09 -14.19 7.60
CA VAL A 406 19.52 -12.97 6.88
C VAL A 406 18.32 -12.07 6.59
N ASP A 407 17.26 -12.61 6.01
CA ASP A 407 16.07 -11.85 5.60
C ASP A 407 15.33 -11.21 6.80
N TYR A 408 15.50 -11.79 8.00
CA TYR A 408 14.94 -11.25 9.24
C TYR A 408 15.45 -9.82 9.53
N LEU A 409 16.75 -9.56 9.36
CA LEU A 409 17.31 -8.22 9.57
C LEU A 409 16.87 -7.24 8.48
N GLY A 410 16.63 -7.73 7.26
CA GLY A 410 16.05 -6.92 6.18
C GLY A 410 14.67 -6.32 6.53
N GLN A 411 13.88 -7.01 7.35
CA GLN A 411 12.60 -6.49 7.86
C GLN A 411 12.82 -5.33 8.85
N VAL A 412 13.82 -5.44 9.72
CA VAL A 412 14.17 -4.38 10.68
C VAL A 412 14.65 -3.13 9.94
N GLU A 413 15.50 -3.30 8.92
CA GLU A 413 15.97 -2.21 8.05
C GLU A 413 14.79 -1.49 7.39
N ALA A 414 13.82 -2.24 6.85
CA ALA A 414 12.66 -1.66 6.19
C ALA A 414 11.82 -0.80 7.16
N ILE A 415 11.59 -1.28 8.38
CA ILE A 415 10.81 -0.52 9.38
C ILE A 415 11.57 0.72 9.86
N LEU A 416 12.89 0.62 10.07
CA LEU A 416 13.69 1.76 10.52
C LEU A 416 13.83 2.82 9.42
N SER A 417 14.01 2.42 8.15
CA SER A 417 14.00 3.34 7.00
C SER A 417 12.66 4.08 6.91
N TYR A 418 11.54 3.35 7.06
CA TYR A 418 10.20 3.95 7.12
C TYR A 418 10.07 4.95 8.30
N ALA A 419 10.55 4.58 9.48
CA ALA A 419 10.51 5.43 10.67
C ALA A 419 11.32 6.72 10.50
N SER A 420 12.53 6.60 9.92
CA SER A 420 13.41 7.74 9.62
C SER A 420 12.73 8.70 8.63
N HIS A 421 12.17 8.17 7.54
CA HIS A 421 11.44 8.98 6.57
C HIS A 421 10.22 9.68 7.19
N LYS A 422 9.47 9.01 8.06
CA LYS A 422 8.36 9.60 8.82
C LYS A 422 8.82 10.73 9.73
N ALA A 423 9.89 10.54 10.49
CA ALA A 423 10.44 11.54 11.40
C ALA A 423 10.85 12.81 10.65
N LYS A 424 11.49 12.64 9.48
CA LYS A 424 11.85 13.73 8.57
C LYS A 424 10.64 14.53 8.09
N ASN A 425 9.61 13.84 7.60
CA ASN A 425 8.41 14.49 7.06
C ASN A 425 7.63 15.24 8.15
N ILE A 426 7.61 14.74 9.38
CA ILE A 426 7.02 15.45 10.53
C ILE A 426 7.80 16.73 10.83
N ALA A 427 9.14 16.68 10.82
CA ALA A 427 9.97 17.85 11.05
C ALA A 427 9.85 18.92 9.95
N ALA A 428 9.53 18.52 8.72
CA ALA A 428 9.34 19.42 7.57
C ALA A 428 7.97 20.12 7.53
N GLN A 429 7.00 19.67 8.34
CA GLN A 429 5.68 20.33 8.40
C GLN A 429 5.79 21.64 9.20
N PRO A 430 5.28 22.78 8.66
CA PRO A 430 5.23 24.02 9.44
C PRO A 430 4.40 23.77 10.70
N GLN A 431 4.98 24.10 11.86
CA GLN A 431 4.28 24.03 13.14
C GLN A 431 3.09 24.99 13.09
N THR A 432 1.92 24.50 12.70
CA THR A 432 0.68 25.23 12.86
C THR A 432 0.43 25.32 14.36
N MET A 433 0.49 26.55 14.89
CA MET A 433 0.28 26.84 16.29
C MET A 433 -0.97 26.11 16.80
N ALA A 434 -0.80 25.32 17.85
CA ALA A 434 -1.89 24.71 18.57
C ALA A 434 -2.88 25.81 18.99
N GLY A 435 -4.04 25.83 18.33
CA GLY A 435 -5.16 26.67 18.68
C GLY A 435 -5.57 26.40 20.12
N THR A 436 -5.49 27.45 20.92
CA THR A 436 -6.11 27.65 22.23
C THR A 436 -7.39 26.83 22.43
N SER A 437 -7.40 26.06 23.52
CA SER A 437 -8.60 25.50 24.13
C SER A 437 -9.66 26.60 24.29
N PRO A 438 -10.95 26.38 23.95
CA PRO A 438 -12.01 27.23 24.45
C PRO A 438 -12.08 26.99 25.95
N ASP A 439 -11.63 28.00 26.68
CA ASP A 439 -11.76 28.10 28.12
C ASP A 439 -13.25 28.03 28.48
N THR A 440 -13.56 27.15 29.42
CA THR A 440 -14.89 26.98 29.99
C THR A 440 -15.19 28.25 30.77
N ARG A 441 -16.26 28.97 30.41
CA ARG A 441 -16.86 29.96 31.32
C ARG A 441 -18.33 29.67 31.54
N GLN A 442 -18.63 29.78 32.83
CA GLN A 442 -19.87 29.62 33.58
C GLN A 442 -21.10 30.26 32.96
#